data_AF-A0A1G0DJA6-F1
#
_entry.id   AF-A0A1G0DJA6-F1
#
_cell.length_a   1.000
_cell.length_b   1.000
_cell.length_c   1.000
_cell.angle_alpha   90.00
_cell.angle_beta   90.00
_cell.angle_gamma   90.00
#
_symmetry.space_group_name_H-M   'P 1'
#
loop_
_entity.id
_entity.type
_entity.pdbx_description
1 polymer ?
#
loop_
_entity_poly.entity_id
_entity_poly.type
_entity_poly.pdbx_seq_one_letter_code
_entity_poly.pdbx_strand_id
1 'polypeptide(L)'
;LPSPADYFAQQGVKLTGGGEWKDAICPFHEDTKPSLRVRLDTGGFRCMVCGAHGGDVLAFHQQRHGLSFKQAAQQLGAWRVA
;
A
#
# COMPACT_ATOMS: atom_id res chain seq x y z
N LEU A 1 13.26 -1.50 0.27
CA LEU A 1 11.85 -1.63 0.70
C LEU A 1 11.43 -3.07 0.49
N PRO A 2 10.47 -3.63 1.26
CA PRO A 2 9.91 -4.94 0.96
C PRO A 2 9.34 -5.00 -0.46
N SER A 3 9.24 -6.20 -1.05
CA SER A 3 8.55 -6.34 -2.33
C SER A 3 7.08 -5.90 -2.16
N PRO A 4 6.43 -5.31 -3.19
CA PRO A 4 5.03 -4.93 -3.08
C PRO A 4 4.09 -6.07 -2.72
N ALA A 5 4.34 -7.27 -3.26
CA ALA A 5 3.54 -8.45 -2.94
C ALA A 5 3.64 -8.82 -1.46
N ASP A 6 4.86 -8.91 -0.92
CA ASP A 6 5.07 -9.23 0.50
C ASP A 6 4.52 -8.12 1.40
N TYR A 7 4.73 -6.86 1.01
CA TYR A 7 4.24 -5.71 1.77
C TYR A 7 2.72 -5.74 1.91
N PHE A 8 1.98 -5.85 0.80
CA PHE A 8 0.52 -5.85 0.84
C PHE A 8 -0.03 -7.07 1.62
N ALA A 9 0.59 -8.24 1.46
CA ALA A 9 0.24 -9.42 2.26
C ALA A 9 0.43 -9.17 3.78
N GLN A 10 1.55 -8.57 4.19
CA GLN A 10 1.83 -8.21 5.59
C GLN A 10 0.86 -7.16 6.13
N GLN A 11 0.37 -6.24 5.28
CA GLN A 11 -0.63 -5.25 5.66
C GLN A 11 -2.07 -5.81 5.72
N GLY A 12 -2.26 -7.11 5.47
CA GLY A 12 -3.56 -7.76 5.44
C GLY A 12 -4.39 -7.41 4.20
N VAL A 13 -3.76 -6.85 3.17
CA VAL A 13 -4.42 -6.49 1.91
C VAL A 13 -4.52 -7.73 1.05
N LYS A 14 -5.71 -8.35 1.04
CA LYS A 14 -6.00 -9.53 0.22
C LYS A 14 -6.15 -9.13 -1.24
N LEU A 15 -5.25 -9.63 -2.07
CA LEU A 15 -5.19 -9.32 -3.50
C LEU A 15 -6.00 -10.33 -4.30
N THR A 16 -6.81 -9.84 -5.22
CA THR A 16 -7.57 -10.65 -6.18
C THR A 16 -7.39 -10.09 -7.60
N GLY A 17 -7.95 -10.78 -8.59
CA GLY A 17 -7.89 -10.36 -9.99
C GLY A 17 -6.61 -10.79 -10.74
N GLY A 18 -6.69 -10.70 -12.07
CA GLY A 18 -5.61 -11.02 -13.00
C GLY A 18 -4.87 -9.78 -13.51
N GLY A 19 -3.70 -9.98 -14.12
CA GLY A 19 -2.92 -8.90 -14.73
C GLY A 19 -2.04 -8.11 -13.75
N GLU A 20 -1.51 -6.99 -14.27
CA GLU A 20 -0.55 -6.09 -13.62
C GLU A 20 -1.12 -5.39 -12.37
N TRP A 21 -2.39 -4.99 -12.46
CA TRP A 21 -3.12 -4.35 -11.38
C TRP A 21 -4.01 -5.37 -10.68
N LYS A 22 -3.89 -5.46 -9.35
CA LYS A 22 -4.72 -6.31 -8.49
C LYS A 22 -5.82 -5.49 -7.82
N ASP A 23 -6.93 -6.17 -7.55
CA ASP A 23 -8.05 -5.62 -6.79
C ASP A 23 -7.90 -5.96 -5.30
N ALA A 24 -8.34 -5.06 -4.42
CA ALA A 24 -8.35 -5.26 -2.98
C ALA A 24 -9.44 -4.42 -2.30
N ILE A 25 -9.83 -4.84 -1.10
CA ILE A 25 -10.60 -3.99 -0.17
C ILE A 25 -9.71 -2.84 0.27
N CYS A 26 -10.21 -1.61 0.16
CA CYS A 26 -9.46 -0.44 0.52
C CYS A 26 -9.38 -0.30 2.04
N PRO A 27 -8.19 -0.24 2.63
CA PRO A 27 -8.09 -0.21 4.08
C PRO A 27 -7.91 1.23 4.61
N PHE A 28 -8.17 2.24 3.76
CA PHE A 28 -8.14 3.67 4.08
C PHE A 28 -9.53 4.25 4.41
N HIS A 29 -10.59 3.47 4.22
CA HIS A 29 -11.95 3.81 4.64
C HIS A 29 -12.71 2.53 4.99
N GLU A 30 -13.88 2.66 5.60
CA GLU A 30 -14.77 1.51 5.83
C GLU A 30 -15.25 0.99 4.47
N ASP A 31 -14.71 -0.18 4.09
CA ASP A 31 -14.95 -0.76 2.77
C ASP A 31 -15.32 -2.24 2.89
N THR A 32 -16.26 -2.66 2.05
CA THR A 32 -16.77 -4.03 1.95
C THR A 32 -16.74 -4.57 0.53
N LYS A 33 -16.43 -3.73 -0.46
CA LYS A 33 -16.36 -4.11 -1.89
C LYS A 33 -15.03 -3.66 -2.46
N PRO A 34 -14.29 -4.49 -3.21
CA PRO A 34 -12.96 -4.09 -3.70
C PRO A 34 -13.01 -2.76 -4.45
N SER A 35 -12.36 -1.74 -3.88
CA SER A 35 -12.31 -0.37 -4.41
C SER A 35 -10.88 0.14 -4.61
N LEU A 36 -9.90 -0.61 -4.08
CA LEU A 36 -8.48 -0.34 -4.19
C LEU A 36 -7.86 -1.16 -5.33
N ARG A 37 -7.13 -0.48 -6.20
CA ARG A 37 -6.24 -1.10 -7.19
C ARG A 37 -4.80 -0.94 -6.73
N VAL A 38 -4.01 -2.01 -6.79
CA VAL A 38 -2.57 -1.99 -6.48
C VAL A 38 -1.73 -2.61 -7.60
N ARG A 39 -0.52 -2.11 -7.80
CA ARG A 39 0.50 -2.65 -8.71
C ARG A 39 1.54 -3.43 -7.93
N LEU A 40 1.84 -4.65 -8.38
CA LEU A 40 2.81 -5.52 -7.73
C LEU A 40 4.26 -5.29 -8.15
N ASP A 41 4.48 -4.58 -9.26
CA ASP A 41 5.81 -4.20 -9.74
C ASP A 41 6.34 -2.94 -9.04
N THR A 42 5.49 -1.92 -8.87
CA THR A 42 5.89 -0.64 -8.26
C THR A 42 5.42 -0.46 -6.81
N GLY A 43 4.35 -1.15 -6.40
CA GLY A 43 3.64 -0.85 -5.16
C GLY A 43 2.70 0.34 -5.24
N GLY A 44 2.49 0.90 -6.44
CA GLY A 44 1.53 1.97 -6.66
C GLY A 44 0.11 1.54 -6.35
N PHE A 45 -0.71 2.47 -5.88
CA PHE A 45 -2.09 2.19 -5.50
C PHE A 45 -3.02 3.37 -5.76
N ARG A 46 -4.30 3.06 -5.97
CA ARG A 46 -5.36 4.07 -6.06
C ARG A 46 -6.70 3.46 -5.65
N CYS A 47 -7.41 4.10 -4.74
CA CYS A 47 -8.79 3.78 -4.39
C CYS A 47 -9.75 4.64 -5.22
N MET A 48 -10.72 4.02 -5.90
CA MET A 48 -11.67 4.77 -6.75
C MET A 48 -12.80 5.43 -5.95
N VAL A 49 -12.93 5.10 -4.67
CA VAL A 49 -14.00 5.61 -3.80
C VAL A 49 -13.49 6.73 -2.90
N CYS A 50 -12.53 6.46 -2.02
CA CYS A 50 -12.00 7.47 -1.09
C CYS A 50 -10.85 8.32 -1.66
N GLY A 51 -10.35 7.99 -2.86
CA GLY A 51 -9.31 8.76 -3.54
C GLY A 51 -7.89 8.58 -3.01
N ALA A 52 -7.67 7.77 -1.96
CA ALA A 52 -6.32 7.44 -1.48
C ALA A 52 -5.44 6.89 -2.61
N HIS A 53 -4.21 7.40 -2.75
CA HIS A 53 -3.33 7.04 -3.86
C HIS A 53 -1.86 7.27 -3.56
N GLY A 54 -0.98 6.57 -4.27
CA GLY A 54 0.48 6.74 -4.14
C GLY A 54 1.25 5.91 -5.15
N GLY A 55 2.54 6.21 -5.30
CA GLY A 55 3.40 5.61 -6.32
C GLY A 55 4.11 4.31 -5.88
N ASP A 56 4.20 4.05 -4.59
CA ASP A 56 4.95 2.93 -4.02
C ASP A 56 4.40 2.48 -2.65
N VAL A 57 5.01 1.41 -2.11
CA VAL A 57 4.67 0.86 -0.79
C VAL A 57 4.99 1.82 0.37
N LEU A 58 5.93 2.75 0.18
CA LEU A 58 6.29 3.71 1.22
C LEU A 58 5.17 4.75 1.37
N ALA A 59 4.68 5.29 0.26
CA ALA A 59 3.54 6.20 0.24
C ALA A 59 2.27 5.56 0.81
N PHE A 60 2.07 4.27 0.55
CA PHE A 60 0.98 3.50 1.16
C PHE A 60 1.15 3.43 2.67
N HIS A 61 2.35 3.08 3.14
CA HIS A 61 2.67 2.97 4.57
C HIS A 61 2.52 4.31 5.30
N GLN A 62 3.00 5.39 4.69
CA GLN A 62 2.84 6.75 5.21
C GLN A 62 1.38 7.10 5.42
N GLN A 63 0.54 6.94 4.39
CA GLN A 63 -0.88 7.29 4.46
C GLN A 63 -1.65 6.39 5.42
N ARG A 64 -1.34 5.09 5.43
CA ARG A 64 -2.05 4.10 6.24
C ARG A 64 -1.84 4.32 7.73
N HIS A 65 -0.64 4.74 8.10
CA HIS A 65 -0.21 4.84 9.50
C HIS A 65 -0.04 6.29 9.97
N GLY A 66 -0.35 7.28 9.13
CA GLY A 66 -0.20 8.71 9.47
C GLY A 66 1.25 9.12 9.73
N LEU A 67 2.20 8.54 8.98
CA LEU A 67 3.63 8.69 9.23
C LEU A 67 4.29 9.70 8.28
N SER A 68 5.29 10.41 8.79
CA SER A 68 6.25 11.10 7.94
C SER A 68 7.07 10.12 7.11
N PHE A 69 7.70 10.63 6.03
CA PHE A 69 8.57 9.83 5.16
C PHE A 69 9.66 9.09 5.95
N LYS A 70 10.34 9.79 6.86
CA LYS A 70 11.44 9.21 7.64
C LYS A 70 10.94 8.11 8.57
N GLN A 71 9.83 8.32 9.27
CA GLN A 71 9.23 7.31 10.14
C GLN A 71 8.82 6.06 9.37
N ALA A 72 8.16 6.24 8.22
CA ALA A 72 7.77 5.12 7.37
C ALA A 72 9.00 4.38 6.81
N ALA A 73 10.02 5.10 6.35
CA ALA A 73 11.26 4.50 5.85
C ALA A 73 12.02 3.73 6.94
N GLN A 74 12.03 4.23 8.17
CA GLN A 74 12.60 3.52 9.33
C GLN A 74 11.84 2.23 9.62
N GLN A 75 10.49 2.28 9.67
CA GLN A 75 9.67 1.09 9.90
C GLN A 75 9.80 0.04 8.80
N LEU A 76 10.04 0.47 7.56
CA LEU A 76 10.29 -0.43 6.42
C LEU A 76 11.77 -0.84 6.27
N GLY A 77 12.62 -0.50 7.23
CA GLY A 77 14.04 -0.87 7.24
C GLY A 77 14.88 -0.18 6.15
N ALA A 78 14.35 0.84 5.49
CA ALA A 78 15.01 1.61 4.43
C ALA A 78 15.80 2.82 4.96
N TRP A 79 15.69 3.12 6.26
CA TRP A 79 16.41 4.21 6.91
C TRP A 79 16.94 3.77 8.27
N ARG A 80 18.26 3.79 8.45
CA ARG A 80 18.90 3.52 9.74
C ARG A 80 19.17 4.82 10.48
N VAL A 81 18.96 4.81 11.79
CA VAL A 81 19.44 5.88 12.67
C VAL A 81 20.88 5.52 13.01
N ALA A 82 21.79 6.46 12.82
CA ALA A 82 23.19 6.33 13.22
C ALA A 82 23.30 6.26 14.75
#